data_AF-A0A1V5INA5-F1
#
_entry.id   AF-A0A1V5INA5-F1
#
_cell.length_a   1.000
_cell.length_b   1.000
_cell.length_c   1.000
_cell.angle_alpha   90.00
_cell.angle_beta   90.00
_cell.angle_gamma   90.00
#
_symmetry.space_group_name_H-M   'P 1'
#
loop_
_entity.id
_entity.type
_entity.pdbx_description
1 polymer ?
#
loop_
_entity_poly.entity_id
_entity_poly.type
_entity_poly.pdbx_seq_one_letter_code
_entity_poly.pdbx_strand_id
1 'polypeptide(L)'
;MFIWGWGGDVDPNFILSVLTTGSIESWSDCNWSNAEYDELFLEQQTTIDLQERIALVHRMQEIVYRESPYIVLVYPLDLETANKGKWTGWVRAGNDQGLWWYNTQPDTYVAVHPEGSGGATAGGPNTALVVGVLVAAVAVGLVILRVVRRRGRRAETEA
;
A
#
# COMPACT_ATOMS: atom_id res chain seq x y z
N MET A 1 -13.33 -26.19 -26.82
CA MET A 1 -12.86 -24.80 -26.92
C MET A 1 -13.75 -23.94 -26.06
N PHE A 2 -13.19 -23.20 -25.12
CA PHE A 2 -13.87 -22.28 -24.22
C PHE A 2 -13.10 -20.95 -24.21
N ILE A 3 -13.73 -19.87 -23.75
CA ILE A 3 -13.08 -18.58 -23.54
C ILE A 3 -12.82 -18.46 -22.05
N TRP A 4 -11.59 -18.12 -21.69
CA TRP A 4 -11.15 -17.91 -20.32
C TRP A 4 -10.20 -16.73 -20.25
N GLY A 5 -10.03 -16.19 -19.04
CA GLY A 5 -9.15 -15.07 -18.78
C GLY A 5 -8.42 -15.24 -17.45
N TRP A 6 -7.17 -14.80 -17.42
CA TRP A 6 -6.33 -14.81 -16.23
C TRP A 6 -6.04 -13.37 -15.79
N GLY A 7 -6.17 -13.12 -14.50
CA GLY A 7 -5.59 -11.94 -13.86
C GLY A 7 -4.10 -12.16 -13.61
N GLY A 8 -3.35 -11.06 -13.49
CA GLY A 8 -1.94 -11.08 -13.11
C GLY A 8 -1.69 -10.18 -11.91
N ASP A 9 -0.59 -10.45 -11.22
CA ASP A 9 -0.05 -9.56 -10.19
C ASP A 9 0.92 -8.55 -10.80
N VAL A 10 1.47 -7.66 -9.97
CA VAL A 10 2.58 -6.76 -10.35
C VAL A 10 3.81 -7.52 -10.84
N ASP A 11 3.92 -8.79 -10.44
CA ASP A 11 4.95 -9.74 -10.86
C ASP A 11 4.31 -10.87 -11.69
N PRO A 12 4.91 -11.31 -12.81
CA PRO A 12 4.28 -12.29 -13.69
C PRO A 12 4.31 -13.74 -13.15
N ASN A 13 4.86 -14.01 -11.96
CA ASN A 13 5.02 -15.38 -11.47
C ASN A 13 3.71 -16.18 -11.45
N PHE A 14 2.60 -15.58 -10.98
CA PHE A 14 1.31 -16.29 -10.97
C PHE A 14 0.84 -16.66 -12.38
N ILE A 15 0.80 -15.70 -13.31
CA ILE A 15 0.32 -15.98 -14.67
C ILE A 15 1.23 -16.96 -15.42
N LEU A 16 2.54 -16.94 -15.16
CA LEU A 16 3.47 -17.92 -15.70
C LEU A 16 3.24 -19.32 -15.12
N SER A 17 2.84 -19.41 -13.84
CA SER A 17 2.61 -20.68 -13.14
C SER A 17 1.44 -21.48 -13.74
N VAL A 18 0.41 -20.80 -14.25
CA VAL A 18 -0.77 -21.42 -14.88
C VAL A 18 -0.39 -22.37 -16.02
N LEU A 19 0.69 -22.06 -16.73
CA LEU A 19 1.15 -22.81 -17.90
C LEU A 19 2.14 -23.94 -17.57
N THR A 20 2.46 -24.13 -16.29
CA THR A 20 3.35 -25.24 -15.88
C THR A 20 2.65 -26.59 -15.99
N THR A 21 3.42 -27.65 -16.28
CA THR A 21 2.87 -29.03 -16.33
C THR A 21 2.24 -29.42 -14.99
N GLY A 22 2.83 -29.00 -13.88
CA GLY A 22 2.31 -29.27 -12.53
C GLY A 22 0.98 -28.57 -12.22
N SER A 23 0.58 -27.58 -13.03
CA SER A 23 -0.71 -26.90 -12.89
C SER A 23 -1.84 -27.55 -13.69
N ILE A 24 -1.56 -28.59 -14.48
CA ILE A 24 -2.58 -29.40 -15.15
C ILE A 24 -3.56 -29.96 -14.10
N GLU A 25 -4.87 -29.90 -14.40
CA GLU A 25 -5.97 -30.24 -13.49
C GLU A 25 -6.09 -29.34 -12.24
N SER A 26 -5.30 -28.28 -12.15
CA SER A 26 -5.39 -27.25 -11.11
C SER A 26 -5.71 -25.90 -11.73
N TRP A 27 -4.70 -25.05 -11.95
CA TRP A 27 -4.87 -23.75 -12.59
C TRP A 27 -4.80 -23.83 -14.12
N SER A 28 -4.14 -24.83 -14.70
CA SER A 28 -4.05 -24.96 -16.16
C SER A 28 -5.32 -25.53 -16.76
N ASP A 29 -5.83 -24.85 -17.77
CA ASP A 29 -7.07 -25.20 -18.49
C ASP A 29 -6.80 -25.59 -19.97
N CYS A 30 -5.54 -25.52 -20.42
CA CYS A 30 -5.11 -25.82 -21.79
C CYS A 30 -4.45 -27.20 -21.93
N ASN A 31 -4.14 -27.88 -20.82
CA ASN A 31 -3.52 -29.21 -20.77
C ASN A 31 -2.22 -29.32 -21.61
N TRP A 32 -1.51 -28.20 -21.74
CA TRP A 32 -0.21 -28.08 -22.39
C TRP A 32 0.92 -28.36 -21.39
N SER A 33 2.03 -28.91 -21.88
CA SER A 33 3.20 -29.27 -21.08
C SER A 33 4.46 -29.10 -21.91
N ASN A 34 5.47 -28.46 -21.32
CA ASN A 34 6.78 -28.26 -21.93
C ASN A 34 7.86 -28.26 -20.83
N ALA A 35 8.82 -29.18 -20.95
CA ALA A 35 9.86 -29.36 -19.93
C ALA A 35 10.82 -28.16 -19.81
N GLU A 36 11.18 -27.51 -20.94
CA GLU A 36 12.03 -26.30 -20.93
C GLU A 36 11.29 -25.16 -20.21
N TYR A 37 9.99 -25.00 -20.46
CA TYR A 37 9.17 -24.00 -19.77
C TYR A 37 9.13 -24.23 -18.26
N ASP A 38 8.95 -25.48 -17.82
CA ASP A 38 8.92 -25.83 -16.40
C ASP A 38 10.27 -25.57 -15.70
N GLU A 39 11.39 -25.89 -16.37
CA GLU A 39 12.74 -25.60 -15.86
C GLU A 39 12.98 -24.10 -15.71
N LEU A 40 12.65 -23.31 -16.75
CA LEU A 40 12.75 -21.85 -16.72
C LEU A 40 11.87 -21.22 -15.64
N PHE A 41 10.66 -21.76 -15.41
CA PHE A 41 9.76 -21.28 -14.37
C PHE A 41 10.36 -21.46 -12.97
N LEU A 42 11.08 -22.55 -12.72
CA LEU A 42 11.79 -22.77 -11.46
C LEU A 42 13.02 -21.87 -11.34
N GLU A 43 13.79 -21.72 -12.42
CA GLU A 43 14.98 -20.86 -12.43
C GLU A 43 14.63 -19.41 -12.08
N GLN A 44 13.65 -18.83 -12.79
CA GLN A 44 13.27 -17.42 -12.58
C GLN A 44 12.76 -17.12 -11.17
N GLN A 45 12.23 -18.11 -10.44
CA GLN A 45 11.81 -17.93 -9.03
C GLN A 45 12.99 -17.68 -8.09
N THR A 46 14.19 -18.11 -8.48
CA THR A 46 15.39 -18.04 -7.65
C THR A 46 16.42 -17.04 -8.19
N THR A 47 16.22 -16.51 -9.41
CA THR A 47 17.08 -15.48 -10.00
C THR A 47 16.86 -14.13 -9.35
N ILE A 48 17.89 -13.62 -8.67
CA ILE A 48 17.85 -12.34 -7.94
C ILE A 48 18.12 -11.15 -8.86
N ASP A 49 19.00 -11.30 -9.86
CA ASP A 49 19.28 -10.22 -10.79
C ASP A 49 18.06 -9.96 -11.69
N LEU A 50 17.63 -8.70 -11.72
CA LEU A 50 16.41 -8.31 -12.41
C LEU A 50 16.52 -8.50 -13.93
N GLN A 51 17.67 -8.17 -14.53
CA GLN A 51 17.82 -8.24 -15.99
C GLN A 51 17.95 -9.70 -16.44
N GLU A 52 18.64 -10.53 -15.66
CA GLU A 52 18.71 -11.97 -15.87
C GLU A 52 17.31 -12.60 -15.76
N ARG A 53 16.54 -12.27 -14.73
CA ARG A 53 15.17 -12.79 -14.56
C ARG A 53 14.25 -12.36 -15.71
N ILE A 54 14.36 -11.11 -16.18
CA ILE A 54 13.61 -10.63 -17.35
C ILE A 54 13.94 -11.46 -18.59
N ALA A 55 15.20 -11.80 -18.81
CA ALA A 55 15.59 -12.63 -19.95
C ALA A 55 14.98 -14.04 -19.88
N LEU A 56 14.94 -14.66 -18.70
CA LEU A 56 14.28 -15.95 -18.48
C LEU A 56 12.77 -15.86 -18.77
N VAL A 57 12.09 -14.85 -18.22
CA VAL A 57 10.65 -14.62 -18.45
C VAL A 57 10.34 -14.40 -19.94
N HIS A 58 11.17 -13.62 -20.65
CA HIS A 58 11.01 -13.44 -22.10
C HIS A 58 11.17 -14.75 -22.87
N ARG A 59 12.11 -15.62 -22.46
CA ARG A 59 12.26 -16.93 -23.08
C ARG A 59 11.02 -17.81 -22.87
N MET A 60 10.46 -17.81 -21.65
CA MET A 60 9.21 -18.50 -21.36
C MET A 60 8.05 -18.00 -22.24
N GLN A 61 7.91 -16.68 -22.39
CA GLN A 61 6.90 -16.07 -23.26
C GLN A 61 7.12 -16.44 -24.74
N GLU A 62 8.37 -16.53 -25.20
CA GLU A 62 8.69 -16.94 -26.57
C GLU A 62 8.21 -18.37 -26.87
N ILE A 63 8.42 -19.30 -25.93
CA ILE A 63 7.95 -20.70 -26.03
C ILE A 63 6.42 -20.71 -26.17
N VAL A 64 5.72 -20.02 -25.26
CA VAL A 64 4.26 -19.93 -25.27
C VAL A 64 3.74 -19.32 -26.57
N TYR A 65 4.37 -18.26 -27.06
CA TYR A 65 3.98 -17.63 -28.32
C TYR A 65 4.14 -18.60 -29.50
N ARG A 66 5.27 -19.32 -29.57
CA ARG A 66 5.60 -20.23 -30.67
C ARG A 66 4.70 -21.47 -30.68
N GLU A 67 4.41 -22.03 -29.51
CA GLU A 67 3.60 -23.26 -29.37
C GLU A 67 2.11 -22.98 -29.27
N SER A 68 1.73 -21.73 -28.97
CA SER A 68 0.35 -21.24 -28.95
C SER A 68 -0.63 -22.13 -28.15
N PRO A 69 -0.35 -22.47 -26.87
CA PRO A 69 -1.32 -23.19 -26.03
C PRO A 69 -2.57 -22.36 -25.76
N TYR A 70 -2.47 -21.03 -25.89
CA TYR A 70 -3.59 -20.09 -25.91
C TYR A 70 -3.61 -19.27 -27.19
N ILE A 71 -4.83 -18.88 -27.59
CA ILE A 71 -5.07 -17.82 -28.56
C ILE A 71 -5.44 -16.57 -27.76
N VAL A 72 -4.49 -15.64 -27.58
CA VAL A 72 -4.70 -14.40 -26.84
C VAL A 72 -5.60 -13.47 -27.65
N LEU A 73 -6.78 -13.12 -27.12
CA LEU A 73 -7.77 -12.30 -27.82
C LEU A 73 -7.65 -10.81 -27.47
N VAL A 74 -7.55 -10.50 -26.18
CA VAL A 74 -7.57 -9.12 -25.66
C VAL A 74 -6.79 -9.04 -24.35
N TYR A 75 -6.32 -7.84 -24.02
CA TYR A 75 -5.89 -7.46 -22.67
C TYR A 75 -6.98 -6.55 -22.09
N PRO A 76 -7.93 -7.10 -21.32
CA PRO A 76 -9.07 -6.32 -20.83
C PRO A 76 -8.61 -5.26 -19.83
N LEU A 77 -9.28 -4.11 -19.84
CA LEU A 77 -9.15 -3.09 -18.80
C LEU A 77 -10.35 -3.21 -17.87
N ASP A 78 -10.11 -3.11 -16.57
CA ASP A 78 -11.16 -3.05 -15.57
C ASP A 78 -11.76 -1.63 -15.48
N LEU A 79 -13.08 -1.56 -15.32
CA LEU A 79 -13.81 -0.32 -15.11
C LEU A 79 -14.33 -0.26 -13.67
N GLU A 80 -13.84 0.69 -12.90
CA GLU A 80 -14.31 0.94 -11.55
C GLU A 80 -15.12 2.24 -11.45
N THR A 81 -16.16 2.21 -10.62
CA THR A 81 -16.99 3.39 -10.32
C THR A 81 -17.10 3.58 -8.82
N ALA A 82 -16.92 4.81 -8.34
CA ALA A 82 -17.01 5.16 -6.94
C ALA A 82 -17.96 6.35 -6.72
N ASN A 83 -18.67 6.37 -5.59
CA ASN A 83 -19.53 7.49 -5.22
C ASN A 83 -18.73 8.64 -4.61
N LYS A 84 -18.08 9.43 -5.48
CA LYS A 84 -17.25 10.58 -5.09
C LYS A 84 -18.04 11.77 -4.50
N GLY A 85 -19.37 11.76 -4.56
CA GLY A 85 -20.22 12.83 -3.99
C GLY A 85 -20.71 12.55 -2.57
N LYS A 86 -20.38 11.38 -2.00
CA LYS A 86 -20.69 11.02 -0.60
C LYS A 86 -19.48 10.43 0.13
N TRP A 87 -18.42 10.06 -0.59
CA TRP A 87 -17.25 9.39 -0.05
C TRP A 87 -16.00 10.02 -0.64
N THR A 88 -15.01 10.27 0.22
CA THR A 88 -13.69 10.79 -0.13
C THR A 88 -12.60 9.86 0.39
N GLY A 89 -11.34 10.18 0.09
CA GLY A 89 -10.19 9.36 0.51
C GLY A 89 -9.90 8.15 -0.40
N TRP A 90 -10.41 8.15 -1.63
CA TRP A 90 -10.07 7.13 -2.63
C TRP A 90 -8.61 7.27 -3.08
N VAL A 91 -7.81 6.22 -2.92
CA VAL A 91 -6.38 6.18 -3.28
C VAL A 91 -6.14 5.12 -4.36
N ARG A 92 -5.74 5.55 -5.55
CA ARG A 92 -5.42 4.62 -6.65
C ARG A 92 -4.08 3.94 -6.42
N ALA A 93 -4.01 2.67 -6.76
CA ALA A 93 -2.76 1.92 -6.73
C ALA A 93 -1.74 2.44 -7.76
N GLY A 94 -0.46 2.08 -7.59
CA GLY A 94 0.57 2.24 -8.61
C GLY A 94 0.77 3.69 -9.08
N ASN A 95 1.00 4.63 -8.15
CA ASN A 95 1.20 6.06 -8.45
C ASN A 95 0.05 6.67 -9.28
N ASP A 96 -1.17 6.44 -8.82
CA ASP A 96 -2.40 6.96 -9.45
C ASP A 96 -2.75 6.36 -10.82
N GLN A 97 -2.14 5.24 -11.21
CA GLN A 97 -2.40 4.56 -12.50
C GLN A 97 -3.23 3.28 -12.36
N GLY A 98 -3.28 2.67 -11.18
CA GLY A 98 -3.98 1.42 -10.91
C GLY A 98 -5.44 1.59 -10.45
N LEU A 99 -6.01 0.47 -10.00
CA LEU A 99 -7.35 0.37 -9.44
C LEU A 99 -7.42 0.94 -8.01
N TRP A 100 -8.61 1.34 -7.58
CA TRP A 100 -8.91 1.73 -6.19
C TRP A 100 -9.10 0.49 -5.30
N TRP A 101 -9.68 -0.58 -5.84
CA TRP A 101 -9.99 -1.82 -5.13
C TRP A 101 -9.40 -3.01 -5.90
N TYR A 102 -9.39 -4.19 -5.27
CA TYR A 102 -8.88 -5.42 -5.90
C TYR A 102 -7.44 -5.28 -6.45
N ASN A 103 -6.57 -4.69 -5.65
CA ASN A 103 -5.15 -4.54 -5.93
C ASN A 103 -4.34 -4.93 -4.68
N THR A 104 -3.01 -4.91 -4.77
CA THR A 104 -2.11 -5.34 -3.71
C THR A 104 -1.87 -4.29 -2.61
N GLN A 105 -2.56 -3.15 -2.65
CA GLN A 105 -2.36 -2.01 -1.75
C GLN A 105 -3.61 -1.75 -0.88
N PRO A 106 -3.47 -1.60 0.46
CA PRO A 106 -4.61 -1.41 1.36
C PRO A 106 -5.11 0.04 1.43
N ASP A 107 -4.44 0.98 0.76
CA ASP A 107 -4.58 2.42 0.98
C ASP A 107 -6.02 2.93 0.86
N THR A 108 -6.74 2.56 -0.21
CA THR A 108 -8.16 2.94 -0.35
C THR A 108 -9.01 2.37 0.78
N TYR A 109 -8.79 1.11 1.18
CA TYR A 109 -9.61 0.46 2.21
C TYR A 109 -9.48 1.13 3.58
N VAL A 110 -8.32 1.75 3.85
CA VAL A 110 -8.06 2.47 5.11
C VAL A 110 -8.45 3.95 5.01
N ALA A 111 -8.25 4.58 3.85
CA ALA A 111 -8.43 6.01 3.68
C ALA A 111 -9.88 6.41 3.35
N VAL A 112 -10.67 5.54 2.72
CA VAL A 112 -12.00 5.90 2.25
C VAL A 112 -12.99 6.09 3.42
N HIS A 113 -13.71 7.22 3.41
CA HIS A 113 -14.68 7.55 4.46
C HIS A 113 -15.82 8.43 3.92
N PRO A 114 -16.98 8.47 4.61
CA PRO A 114 -18.07 9.36 4.23
C PRO A 114 -17.62 10.82 4.28
N GLU A 115 -18.03 11.59 3.28
CA GLU A 115 -17.82 13.02 3.22
C GLU A 115 -18.49 13.70 4.42
N GLY A 116 -17.75 14.57 5.12
CA GLY A 116 -18.21 15.22 6.35
C GLY A 116 -17.94 14.45 7.66
N SER A 117 -17.36 13.25 7.59
CA SER A 117 -16.85 12.58 8.81
C SER A 117 -15.52 13.17 9.33
N GLY A 118 -14.90 14.08 8.56
CA GLY A 118 -13.79 14.93 8.97
C GLY A 118 -14.22 16.05 9.92
N GLY A 119 -14.57 15.68 11.16
CA GLY A 119 -15.10 16.59 12.16
C GLY A 119 -15.02 16.08 13.60
N ALA A 120 -14.03 15.26 13.93
CA ALA A 120 -13.57 15.13 15.31
C ALA A 120 -12.09 15.50 15.31
N THR A 121 -11.80 16.77 15.59
CA THR A 121 -10.49 17.16 16.12
C THR A 121 -10.10 16.15 17.19
N ALA A 122 -8.96 15.50 17.03
CA ALA A 122 -8.31 14.74 18.08
C ALA A 122 -7.87 15.71 19.20
N GLY A 123 -8.84 16.31 19.90
CA GLY A 123 -8.67 16.77 21.26
C GLY A 123 -8.62 15.53 22.12
N GLY A 124 -7.45 14.87 22.16
CA GLY A 124 -7.21 13.84 23.15
C GLY A 124 -7.55 14.41 24.54
N PRO A 125 -8.13 13.62 25.46
CA PRO A 125 -8.62 14.09 26.77
C PRO A 125 -7.56 14.83 27.61
N ASN A 126 -6.28 14.74 27.21
CA ASN A 126 -5.15 15.31 27.90
C ASN A 126 -4.68 16.67 27.36
N THR A 127 -5.12 17.14 26.18
CA THR A 127 -4.62 18.42 25.64
C THR A 127 -5.05 19.60 26.52
N ALA A 128 -6.29 19.60 26.99
CA ALA A 128 -6.79 20.60 27.94
C ALA A 128 -6.08 20.53 29.30
N LEU A 129 -5.78 19.32 29.78
CA LEU A 129 -5.02 19.10 31.02
C LEU A 129 -3.57 19.58 30.91
N VAL A 130 -2.87 19.27 29.81
CA VAL A 130 -1.48 19.68 29.58
C VAL A 130 -1.38 21.21 29.48
N VAL A 131 -2.30 21.85 28.74
CA VAL A 131 -2.36 23.32 28.66
C VAL A 131 -2.67 23.92 30.04
N GLY A 132 -3.60 23.35 30.80
CA GLY A 132 -3.92 23.78 32.16
C GLY A 132 -2.73 23.70 33.12
N VAL A 133 -1.98 22.60 33.09
CA VAL A 133 -0.78 22.40 33.93
C VAL A 133 0.33 23.38 33.54
N LEU A 134 0.56 23.62 32.25
CA LEU A 134 1.55 24.58 31.79
C LEU A 134 1.23 26.01 32.25
N VAL A 135 -0.03 26.44 32.13
CA VAL A 135 -0.48 27.77 32.58
C VAL A 135 -0.32 27.91 34.10
N ALA A 136 -0.70 26.88 34.87
CA ALA A 136 -0.53 26.88 36.32
C ALA A 136 0.94 26.96 36.74
N ALA A 137 1.82 26.20 36.09
CA ALA A 137 3.26 26.21 36.37
C ALA A 137 3.88 27.58 36.09
N VAL A 138 3.51 28.25 34.99
CA VAL A 138 3.97 29.61 34.67
C VAL A 138 3.47 30.61 35.70
N ALA A 139 2.20 30.53 36.11
CA ALA A 139 1.65 31.41 37.14
C ALA A 139 2.38 31.26 38.48
N VAL A 140 2.65 30.02 38.91
CA VAL A 140 3.42 29.74 40.13
C VAL A 140 4.84 30.26 40.02
N GLY A 141 5.51 30.03 38.88
CA GLY A 141 6.85 30.58 38.61
C GLY A 141 6.89 32.10 38.70
N LEU A 142 5.89 32.79 38.14
CA LEU A 142 5.78 34.25 38.20
C LEU A 142 5.52 34.76 39.63
N VAL A 143 4.73 34.04 40.43
CA VAL A 143 4.49 34.38 41.84
C VAL A 143 5.76 34.21 42.67
N ILE A 144 6.47 33.09 42.52
CA ILE A 144 7.75 32.84 43.20
C ILE A 144 8.76 33.92 42.83
N LEU A 145 8.89 34.24 41.54
CA LEU A 145 9.80 35.26 41.07
C LEU A 145 9.47 36.66 41.62
N ARG A 146 8.18 36.99 41.78
CA ARG A 146 7.72 38.21 42.45
C ARG A 146 8.08 38.24 43.93
N VAL A 147 7.91 37.12 44.64
CA VAL A 147 8.21 37.01 46.08
C VAL A 147 9.71 37.12 46.33
N VAL A 148 10.53 36.43 45.53
CA VAL A 148 12.00 36.51 45.61
C VAL A 148 12.50 37.93 45.30
N ARG A 149 11.97 38.58 44.25
CA ARG A 149 12.29 39.98 43.94
C ARG A 149 11.84 40.97 45.02
N ARG A 150 10.78 40.67 45.77
CA ARG A 150 10.35 41.50 46.92
C ARG A 150 11.25 41.32 48.14
N ARG A 151 11.79 40.11 48.36
CA ARG A 151 12.72 39.83 49.47
C ARG A 151 14.11 40.42 49.26
N GLY A 152 14.59 40.52 48.01
CA GLY A 152 15.86 41.18 47.68
C GLY A 152 15.88 42.71 47.79
N ARG A 153 14.76 43.35 48.19
CA ARG A 153 14.66 44.82 48.39
C ARG A 153 14.52 45.25 49.86
N ARG A 154 14.66 44.32 50.82
CA ARG A 154 14.70 44.63 52.27
C ARG A 154 16.07 44.25 52.85
N ALA A 155 17.05 45.08 52.55
CA ALA A 155 18.37 45.25 53.16
C ALA A 155 18.88 46.57 52.52
N GLU A 156 19.23 47.67 53.18
CA GLU A 156 19.64 48.00 54.54
C GLU A 156 19.27 49.47 54.83
N THR A 157 18.95 49.82 56.07
CA THR A 157 19.38 51.10 56.69
C THR A 157 19.29 50.94 58.21
N GLU A 158 20.40 50.59 58.85
CA GLU A 158 20.67 50.95 60.23
C GLU A 158 21.92 51.84 60.22
N ALA A 159 21.79 52.99 60.87
CA ALA A 159 22.85 53.79 61.45
C ALA A 159 22.56 53.85 62.96
#